data_AF-A0A919Z9T1-F1
#
_entry.id   AF-A0A919Z9T1-F1
#
_cell.length_a   1.000
_cell.length_b   1.000
_cell.length_c   1.000
_cell.angle_alpha   90.00
_cell.angle_beta   90.00
_cell.angle_gamma   90.00
#
_symmetry.space_group_name_H-M   'P 1'
#
loop_
_entity.id
_entity.type
_entity.pdbx_description
1 polymer ?
#
loop_
_entity_poly.entity_id
_entity_poly.type
_entity_poly.pdbx_seq_one_letter_code
_entity_poly.pdbx_strand_id
1 'polypeptide(L)'
;MKRILWVVAAASLFIVGMALLVIGSQGRALPTLDPPRSTAGTDVQPDLQTKPSATVPDQGIASPADLPDPEKVPSKSDAAAPQTAPLKPYKGPVEHLFFHPLLAYPERAFDGDGMSQGFDDWFVTVKEFNAILESLYKNDYMLVDIRTVAQEERELQMPEGKKPLILSVDDINYYDYMLGNGTVSKLIVDAKGRIATVSKDRDGTERVGYDNEFVPIIDTFVREHPDFSLNGAKGMLNVTGYEGILGYRTNLLQAEDYEETRSQAIRVAEALKAEGWSFASHGWGHLDARKISLERLIQDTNRWKKEVEPLVGATSVYVFPYGSSVLPGDRKFQALLDAGFHVLCSVGPDPYLRRTPEYMLMDRRHIDGVALRGQAKRLAGLFDAKAVIDPIRPKLP
;
A
#
# COMPACT_ATOMS: atom_id res chain seq x y z
N MET A 1 47.08 30.60 -61.48
CA MET A 1 46.59 29.75 -62.59
C MET A 1 47.67 28.72 -62.93
N LYS A 2 47.25 27.46 -63.13
CA LYS A 2 48.01 26.28 -63.60
C LYS A 2 48.75 25.43 -62.53
N ARG A 3 48.29 24.17 -62.48
CA ARG A 3 48.72 22.97 -61.75
C ARG A 3 49.97 22.34 -62.40
N ILE A 4 50.69 21.50 -61.64
CA ILE A 4 51.38 20.23 -62.02
C ILE A 4 51.67 19.50 -60.69
N LEU A 5 50.98 18.39 -60.34
CA LEU A 5 51.32 16.95 -60.51
C LEU A 5 52.63 16.52 -59.80
N TRP A 6 52.78 15.39 -59.09
CA TRP A 6 52.00 14.28 -58.47
C TRP A 6 53.09 13.23 -58.08
N VAL A 7 52.95 12.41 -57.03
CA VAL A 7 53.37 10.97 -56.85
C VAL A 7 53.05 10.62 -55.37
N VAL A 8 51.96 9.92 -55.00
CA VAL A 8 51.72 8.44 -54.96
C VAL A 8 52.53 7.78 -53.81
N ALA A 9 52.05 6.93 -52.89
CA ALA A 9 50.96 5.95 -52.77
C ALA A 9 50.57 5.81 -51.26
N ALA A 10 49.57 5.08 -50.76
CA ALA A 10 48.93 3.87 -51.25
C ALA A 10 47.60 3.56 -50.52
N ALA A 11 46.77 2.82 -51.24
CA ALA A 11 45.84 1.77 -50.80
C ALA A 11 44.47 2.16 -50.21
N SER A 12 43.45 1.76 -50.99
CA SER A 12 42.01 1.92 -50.82
C SER A 12 41.34 0.64 -50.29
N LEU A 13 40.18 0.83 -49.64
CA LEU A 13 38.94 0.03 -49.66
C LEU A 13 38.99 -1.52 -49.60
N PHE A 14 38.27 -2.12 -48.64
CA PHE A 14 36.92 -2.71 -48.86
C PHE A 14 36.30 -3.27 -47.57
N ILE A 15 34.96 -3.34 -47.54
CA ILE A 15 34.07 -3.83 -46.48
C ILE A 15 33.85 -5.35 -46.62
N VAL A 16 33.64 -6.04 -45.48
CA VAL A 16 32.65 -7.12 -45.16
C VAL A 16 33.24 -8.18 -44.21
N GLY A 17 32.56 -8.47 -43.10
CA GLY A 17 32.39 -9.86 -42.61
C GLY A 17 32.99 -10.28 -41.25
N MET A 18 32.14 -10.30 -40.22
CA MET A 18 31.93 -11.38 -39.22
C MET A 18 32.92 -11.67 -38.06
N ALA A 19 32.31 -11.76 -36.86
CA ALA A 19 32.59 -12.67 -35.72
C ALA A 19 33.38 -12.19 -34.46
N LEU A 20 32.61 -12.13 -33.35
CA LEU A 20 32.89 -12.42 -31.92
C LEU A 20 34.23 -12.00 -31.26
N LEU A 21 34.13 -11.23 -30.16
CA LEU A 21 34.29 -11.80 -28.81
C LEU A 21 33.63 -10.93 -27.72
N VAL A 22 32.86 -11.60 -26.86
CA VAL A 22 32.16 -11.11 -25.67
C VAL A 22 33.11 -11.14 -24.47
N ILE A 23 33.14 -10.08 -23.66
CA ILE A 23 33.34 -10.19 -22.20
C ILE A 23 32.36 -9.24 -21.53
N GLY A 24 31.38 -9.82 -20.83
CA GLY A 24 30.30 -9.10 -20.17
C GLY A 24 30.63 -8.66 -18.75
N SER A 25 30.06 -7.53 -18.35
CA SER A 25 29.74 -7.24 -16.96
C SER A 25 28.21 -7.14 -16.85
N GLN A 26 27.58 -8.22 -16.39
CA GLN A 26 26.14 -8.23 -16.15
C GLN A 26 25.81 -7.35 -14.94
N GLY A 27 25.16 -6.20 -15.20
CA GLY A 27 24.27 -5.58 -14.23
C GLY A 27 23.05 -6.48 -14.08
N ARG A 28 22.89 -7.08 -12.90
CA ARG A 28 21.73 -7.91 -12.55
C ARG A 28 20.50 -7.00 -12.48
N ALA A 29 19.64 -7.06 -13.50
CA ALA A 29 18.28 -6.56 -13.41
C ALA A 29 17.50 -7.43 -12.42
N LEU A 30 16.72 -6.81 -11.54
CA LEU A 30 15.75 -7.51 -10.70
C LEU A 30 14.69 -8.16 -11.61
N PRO A 31 14.31 -9.44 -11.38
CA PRO A 31 13.29 -10.08 -12.20
C PRO A 31 11.93 -9.43 -11.91
N THR A 32 11.27 -8.95 -12.97
CA THR A 32 9.83 -8.68 -12.91
C THR A 32 9.12 -10.03 -13.01
N LEU A 33 8.55 -10.51 -11.92
CA LEU A 33 7.65 -11.66 -11.94
C LEU A 33 6.23 -11.14 -12.13
N ASP A 34 5.58 -11.56 -13.21
CA ASP A 34 4.13 -11.39 -13.38
C ASP A 34 3.41 -12.22 -12.30
N PRO A 35 2.24 -11.77 -11.80
CA PRO A 35 1.42 -12.61 -10.92
C PRO A 35 1.05 -13.92 -11.63
N PRO A 36 0.89 -15.03 -10.89
CA PRO A 36 0.62 -16.34 -11.48
C PRO A 36 -0.66 -16.29 -12.32
N ARG A 37 -0.55 -16.71 -13.58
CA ARG A 37 -1.70 -16.95 -14.44
C ARG A 37 -2.58 -18.02 -13.80
N SER A 38 -3.82 -17.66 -13.47
CA SER A 38 -4.89 -18.63 -13.20
C SER A 38 -5.08 -19.52 -14.43
N THR A 39 -4.67 -20.78 -14.31
CA THR A 39 -5.08 -21.82 -15.26
C THR A 39 -6.45 -22.34 -14.82
N ALA A 40 -7.48 -21.97 -15.58
CA ALA A 40 -8.78 -22.63 -15.52
C ALA A 40 -8.61 -24.14 -15.76
N GLY A 41 -9.16 -24.97 -14.88
CA GLY A 41 -9.06 -26.42 -14.99
C GLY A 41 -9.92 -27.18 -13.98
N THR A 42 -11.14 -27.51 -14.42
CA THR A 42 -11.98 -28.68 -14.09
C THR A 42 -12.62 -28.80 -12.70
N ASP A 43 -13.97 -28.80 -12.74
CA ASP A 43 -14.92 -29.20 -11.72
C ASP A 43 -14.57 -30.52 -11.02
N VAL A 44 -14.43 -30.47 -9.69
CA VAL A 44 -14.84 -31.55 -8.78
C VAL A 44 -15.41 -30.91 -7.52
N GLN A 45 -16.72 -31.03 -7.34
CA GLN A 45 -17.45 -30.57 -6.16
C GLN A 45 -17.58 -31.74 -5.18
N PRO A 46 -17.16 -31.62 -3.90
CA PRO A 46 -17.62 -32.52 -2.86
C PRO A 46 -18.80 -31.89 -2.09
N ASP A 47 -19.85 -32.68 -2.01
CA ASP A 47 -21.07 -32.49 -1.22
C ASP A 47 -20.73 -32.37 0.28
N LEU A 48 -21.05 -31.23 0.90
CA LEU A 48 -20.94 -31.02 2.35
C LEU A 48 -22.33 -30.75 2.93
N GLN A 49 -22.95 -31.81 3.42
CA GLN A 49 -24.12 -31.75 4.27
C GLN A 49 -23.77 -31.07 5.60
N THR A 50 -24.56 -30.05 5.94
CA THR A 50 -24.43 -29.21 7.13
C THR A 50 -25.11 -29.84 8.35
N LYS A 51 -24.51 -29.65 9.54
CA LYS A 51 -25.21 -29.57 10.84
C LYS A 51 -24.46 -28.63 11.79
N PRO A 52 -25.15 -27.98 12.75
CA PRO A 52 -24.83 -26.60 13.13
C PRO A 52 -23.96 -26.43 14.38
N SER A 53 -23.15 -25.35 14.30
CA SER A 53 -22.91 -24.28 15.27
C SER A 53 -22.40 -24.60 16.69
N ALA A 54 -21.25 -24.01 17.00
CA ALA A 54 -20.91 -23.55 18.34
C ALA A 54 -20.64 -22.03 18.29
N THR A 55 -21.23 -21.33 19.26
CA THR A 55 -21.40 -19.88 19.38
C THR A 55 -20.10 -19.08 19.55
N VAL A 56 -19.90 -18.09 18.70
CA VAL A 56 -19.04 -16.92 18.94
C VAL A 56 -19.76 -15.99 19.93
N PRO A 57 -19.08 -15.35 20.90
CA PRO A 57 -19.70 -14.33 21.75
C PRO A 57 -20.26 -13.22 20.87
N ASP A 58 -21.54 -12.92 21.06
CA ASP A 58 -22.28 -11.84 20.40
C ASP A 58 -21.60 -10.49 20.68
N GLN A 59 -20.80 -10.03 19.73
CA GLN A 59 -20.34 -8.64 19.60
C GLN A 59 -20.71 -8.16 18.19
N GLY A 60 -21.97 -8.39 17.81
CA GLY A 60 -22.50 -8.29 16.45
C GLY A 60 -22.01 -7.09 15.62
N ILE A 61 -21.91 -7.32 14.31
CA ILE A 61 -21.68 -6.28 13.30
C ILE A 61 -22.88 -5.32 13.34
N ALA A 62 -22.63 -4.01 13.42
CA ALA A 62 -23.69 -3.02 13.51
C ALA A 62 -24.57 -2.99 12.24
N SER A 63 -25.89 -2.97 12.38
CA SER A 63 -26.82 -2.71 11.25
C SER A 63 -26.79 -1.22 10.84
N PRO A 64 -27.15 -0.83 9.60
CA PRO A 64 -27.20 0.58 9.19
C PRO A 64 -28.07 1.51 10.05
N ALA A 65 -29.13 0.97 10.66
CA ALA A 65 -30.00 1.74 11.54
C ALA A 65 -29.43 1.92 12.96
N ASP A 66 -28.42 1.13 13.33
CA ASP A 66 -27.87 1.09 14.69
C ASP A 66 -26.63 1.97 14.85
N LEU A 67 -26.12 2.53 13.75
CA LEU A 67 -25.05 3.53 13.82
C LEU A 67 -25.62 4.89 14.23
N PRO A 68 -24.92 5.62 15.12
CA PRO A 68 -25.24 7.02 15.31
C PRO A 68 -25.10 7.74 13.97
N ASP A 69 -26.07 8.58 13.65
CA ASP A 69 -26.03 9.56 12.56
C ASP A 69 -24.63 10.23 12.53
N PRO A 70 -23.89 10.25 11.41
CA PRO A 70 -22.51 10.76 11.38
C PRO A 70 -22.36 12.21 11.88
N GLU A 71 -23.44 13.00 11.87
CA GLU A 71 -23.48 14.33 12.50
C GLU A 71 -23.78 14.31 14.02
N LYS A 72 -24.27 13.19 14.54
CA LYS A 72 -24.60 12.94 15.96
C LYS A 72 -23.76 11.85 16.63
N VAL A 73 -22.84 11.21 15.91
CA VAL A 73 -21.68 10.55 16.53
C VAL A 73 -21.06 11.65 17.39
N PRO A 74 -21.06 11.54 18.73
CA PRO A 74 -20.29 12.50 19.50
C PRO A 74 -18.88 12.43 18.93
N SER A 75 -18.30 13.57 18.55
CA SER A 75 -16.93 13.70 18.03
C SER A 75 -15.86 13.34 19.08
N LYS A 76 -16.21 12.43 19.97
CA LYS A 76 -15.45 11.83 21.05
C LYS A 76 -15.50 10.31 20.88
N SER A 77 -15.06 9.81 19.72
CA SER A 77 -14.06 8.74 19.80
C SER A 77 -12.94 9.27 20.70
N ASP A 78 -12.24 8.45 21.47
CA ASP A 78 -11.09 8.86 22.28
C ASP A 78 -9.95 9.39 21.36
N ALA A 79 -10.22 10.52 20.70
CA ALA A 79 -9.37 11.20 19.78
C ALA A 79 -8.15 11.58 20.58
N ALA A 80 -6.98 11.18 20.08
CA ALA A 80 -5.69 11.53 20.63
C ALA A 80 -5.74 12.98 21.13
N ALA A 81 -5.44 13.17 22.42
CA ALA A 81 -5.50 14.49 23.04
C ALA A 81 -4.75 15.50 22.16
N PRO A 82 -5.33 16.67 21.87
CA PRO A 82 -4.77 17.60 20.90
C PRO A 82 -3.33 17.94 21.26
N GLN A 83 -2.45 17.87 20.28
CA GLN A 83 -1.04 18.17 20.47
C GLN A 83 -0.86 19.61 20.95
N THR A 84 -0.31 19.77 22.16
CA THR A 84 -0.09 21.08 22.79
C THR A 84 1.32 21.62 22.62
N ALA A 85 2.22 20.83 22.01
CA ALA A 85 3.61 21.22 21.81
C ALA A 85 3.72 22.34 20.75
N PRO A 86 4.58 23.34 20.95
CA PRO A 86 4.81 24.38 19.95
C PRO A 86 5.39 23.77 18.68
N LEU A 87 4.83 24.14 17.53
CA LEU A 87 5.30 23.66 16.24
C LEU A 87 6.33 24.63 15.64
N LYS A 88 7.31 24.07 14.92
CA LYS A 88 8.33 24.81 14.18
C LYS A 88 8.41 24.28 12.75
N PRO A 89 8.90 25.09 11.78
CA PRO A 89 9.13 24.60 10.44
C PRO A 89 10.14 23.45 10.43
N TYR A 90 9.75 22.32 9.84
CA TYR A 90 10.62 21.16 9.66
C TYR A 90 11.36 21.24 8.33
N LYS A 91 12.67 20.96 8.37
CA LYS A 91 13.58 21.08 7.21
C LYS A 91 14.25 19.76 6.80
N GLY A 92 14.00 18.68 7.54
CA GLY A 92 14.56 17.37 7.25
C GLY A 92 13.77 16.59 6.19
N PRO A 93 14.14 15.32 5.94
CA PRO A 93 13.38 14.45 5.07
C PRO A 93 12.04 14.04 5.70
N VAL A 94 11.04 13.81 4.85
CA VAL A 94 9.80 13.12 5.23
C VAL A 94 9.95 11.67 4.82
N GLU A 95 9.88 10.76 5.78
CA GLU A 95 9.89 9.32 5.49
C GLU A 95 8.49 8.88 5.06
N HIS A 96 8.41 8.01 4.04
CA HIS A 96 7.17 7.35 3.67
C HIS A 96 7.44 5.86 3.54
N LEU A 97 6.91 5.08 4.47
CA LEU A 97 7.05 3.64 4.49
C LEU A 97 5.74 3.01 4.00
N PHE A 98 5.85 1.96 3.19
CA PHE A 98 4.67 1.21 2.77
C PHE A 98 4.81 -0.29 2.99
N PHE A 99 3.65 -0.92 3.13
CA PHE A 99 3.48 -2.33 3.44
C PHE A 99 2.34 -2.91 2.58
N HIS A 100 2.26 -4.23 2.53
CA HIS A 100 1.06 -4.99 2.13
C HIS A 100 0.32 -5.47 3.38
N PRO A 101 -0.90 -6.05 3.30
CA PRO A 101 -1.64 -6.53 4.46
C PRO A 101 -0.79 -7.40 5.40
N LEU A 102 -1.07 -7.39 6.71
CA LEU A 102 -0.29 -8.17 7.65
C LEU A 102 -0.59 -9.67 7.54
N LEU A 103 0.43 -10.48 7.79
CA LEU A 103 0.25 -11.89 8.12
C LEU A 103 -0.21 -12.00 9.57
N ALA A 104 -1.53 -12.08 9.76
CA ALA A 104 -2.17 -12.37 11.03
C ALA A 104 -1.93 -13.82 11.50
N TYR A 105 -1.82 -14.75 10.55
CA TYR A 105 -1.57 -16.18 10.77
C TYR A 105 -0.38 -16.64 9.92
N PRO A 106 0.86 -16.24 10.26
CA PRO A 106 2.05 -16.51 9.45
C PRO A 106 2.32 -18.01 9.23
N GLU A 107 1.86 -18.88 10.12
CA GLU A 107 1.93 -20.33 9.96
C GLU A 107 1.14 -20.86 8.75
N ARG A 108 0.13 -20.11 8.28
CA ARG A 108 -0.62 -20.43 7.05
C ARG A 108 0.08 -19.91 5.80
N ALA A 109 0.91 -18.88 5.94
CA ALA A 109 1.65 -18.29 4.84
C ALA A 109 3.00 -18.99 4.60
N PHE A 110 3.60 -19.54 5.66
CA PHE A 110 4.92 -20.19 5.65
C PHE A 110 4.80 -21.71 5.77
N ASP A 111 3.83 -22.30 5.07
CA ASP A 111 3.53 -23.74 5.13
C ASP A 111 4.34 -24.58 4.13
N GLY A 112 5.15 -23.93 3.29
CA GLY A 112 6.05 -24.56 2.32
C GLY A 112 5.40 -24.83 0.96
N ASP A 113 4.21 -24.29 0.73
CA ASP A 113 3.53 -24.36 -0.56
C ASP A 113 4.20 -23.47 -1.65
N GLY A 114 3.58 -23.42 -2.83
CA GLY A 114 4.08 -22.64 -3.97
C GLY A 114 3.99 -21.12 -3.78
N MET A 115 3.21 -20.63 -2.82
CA MET A 115 3.03 -19.19 -2.55
C MET A 115 3.89 -18.70 -1.39
N SER A 116 4.38 -19.60 -0.54
CA SER A 116 5.16 -19.30 0.66
C SER A 116 6.32 -18.33 0.42
N GLN A 117 7.04 -18.45 -0.71
CA GLN A 117 8.11 -17.50 -1.05
C GLN A 117 7.59 -16.09 -1.30
N GLY A 118 6.45 -15.95 -1.99
CA GLY A 118 5.85 -14.65 -2.26
C GLY A 118 5.38 -13.95 -0.99
N PHE A 119 4.82 -14.70 -0.04
CA PHE A 119 4.46 -14.17 1.27
C PHE A 119 5.69 -13.82 2.12
N ASP A 120 6.77 -14.61 2.05
CA ASP A 120 8.02 -14.24 2.72
C ASP A 120 8.61 -12.96 2.11
N ASP A 121 8.59 -12.81 0.79
CA ASP A 121 9.17 -11.65 0.11
C ASP A 121 8.41 -10.35 0.40
N TRP A 122 7.08 -10.36 0.27
CA TRP A 122 6.29 -9.12 0.13
C TRP A 122 5.46 -8.71 1.35
N PHE A 123 5.33 -9.60 2.34
CA PHE A 123 4.48 -9.37 3.51
C PHE A 123 5.32 -9.30 4.79
N VAL A 124 4.75 -8.68 5.82
CA VAL A 124 5.29 -8.72 7.19
C VAL A 124 4.26 -9.30 8.15
N THR A 125 4.75 -9.89 9.23
CA THR A 125 3.90 -10.43 10.29
C THR A 125 3.38 -9.30 11.18
N VAL A 126 2.28 -9.56 11.90
CA VAL A 126 1.78 -8.66 12.95
C VAL A 126 2.86 -8.36 13.99
N LYS A 127 3.65 -9.37 14.37
CA LYS A 127 4.74 -9.23 15.34
C LYS A 127 5.85 -8.30 14.85
N GLU A 128 6.27 -8.46 13.60
CA GLU A 128 7.25 -7.57 12.97
C GLU A 128 6.74 -6.13 12.91
N PHE A 129 5.50 -5.95 12.46
CA PHE A 129 4.91 -4.62 12.37
C PHE A 129 4.84 -3.92 13.72
N ASN A 130 4.39 -4.60 14.78
CA ASN A 130 4.37 -4.04 16.12
C ASN A 130 5.77 -3.63 16.61
N ALA A 131 6.78 -4.47 16.37
CA ALA A 131 8.17 -4.15 16.74
C ALA A 131 8.75 -2.97 15.93
N ILE A 132 8.38 -2.85 14.66
CA ILE A 132 8.74 -1.72 13.79
C ILE A 132 8.06 -0.44 14.29
N LEU A 133 6.76 -0.48 14.58
CA LEU A 133 5.98 0.66 15.06
C LEU A 133 6.56 1.23 16.38
N GLU A 134 6.85 0.34 17.32
CA GLU A 134 7.55 0.64 18.57
C GLU A 134 8.91 1.30 18.36
N SER A 135 9.69 0.79 17.40
CA SER A 135 11.01 1.32 17.08
C SER A 135 10.92 2.70 16.44
N LEU A 136 9.96 2.92 15.54
CA LEU A 136 9.70 4.21 14.91
C LEU A 136 9.33 5.25 15.98
N TYR A 137 8.43 4.91 16.91
CA TYR A 137 8.06 5.79 18.01
C TYR A 137 9.25 6.14 18.90
N LYS A 138 10.05 5.14 19.33
CA LYS A 138 11.27 5.35 20.14
C LYS A 138 12.33 6.19 19.44
N ASN A 139 12.34 6.17 18.11
CA ASN A 139 13.22 6.96 17.28
C ASN A 139 12.61 8.32 16.88
N ASP A 140 11.65 8.84 17.66
CA ASP A 140 11.02 10.16 17.50
C ASP A 140 10.27 10.37 16.18
N TYR A 141 9.89 9.31 15.48
CA TYR A 141 9.00 9.45 14.33
C TYR A 141 7.59 9.82 14.77
N MET A 142 6.88 10.52 13.90
CA MET A 142 5.53 11.02 14.12
C MET A 142 4.73 10.96 12.82
N LEU A 143 3.54 10.36 12.87
CA LEU A 143 2.63 10.26 11.75
C LEU A 143 2.18 11.64 11.28
N VAL A 144 2.25 11.85 9.96
CA VAL A 144 1.71 13.02 9.27
C VAL A 144 0.86 12.57 8.09
N ASP A 145 -0.20 13.32 7.81
CA ASP A 145 -1.02 13.09 6.62
C ASP A 145 -0.31 13.63 5.37
N ILE A 146 -0.21 12.82 4.32
CA ILE A 146 0.40 13.23 3.04
C ILE A 146 -0.26 14.48 2.45
N ARG A 147 -1.55 14.69 2.70
CA ARG A 147 -2.31 15.89 2.28
C ARG A 147 -1.79 17.14 2.98
N THR A 148 -1.32 17.02 4.23
CA THR A 148 -0.65 18.12 4.93
C THR A 148 0.72 18.39 4.32
N VAL A 149 1.46 17.33 3.97
CA VAL A 149 2.76 17.42 3.32
C VAL A 149 2.66 18.01 1.91
N ALA A 150 1.53 17.82 1.22
CA ALA A 150 1.28 18.31 -0.14
C ALA A 150 0.84 19.79 -0.22
N GLN A 151 0.52 20.45 0.90
CA GLN A 151 0.07 21.84 0.88
C GLN A 151 1.21 22.80 0.46
N GLU A 152 1.10 23.35 -0.74
CA GLU A 152 2.17 24.12 -1.40
C GLU A 152 2.57 25.40 -0.66
N GLU A 153 1.62 26.08 -0.03
CA GLU A 153 1.82 27.38 0.62
C GLU A 153 2.34 27.27 2.07
N ARG A 154 2.54 26.04 2.57
CA ARG A 154 2.85 25.82 3.99
C ARG A 154 4.08 24.95 4.15
N GLU A 155 5.08 25.49 4.84
CA GLU A 155 6.15 24.67 5.37
C GLU A 155 5.58 23.68 6.38
N LEU A 156 5.92 22.40 6.27
CA LEU A 156 5.49 21.39 7.23
C LEU A 156 5.93 21.79 8.64
N GLN A 157 4.96 21.96 9.53
CA GLN A 157 5.21 22.32 10.92
C GLN A 157 5.23 21.06 11.78
N MET A 158 6.30 20.86 12.54
CA MET A 158 6.48 19.71 13.43
C MET A 158 6.84 20.18 14.84
N PRO A 159 6.50 19.41 15.88
CA PRO A 159 7.08 19.58 17.20
C PRO A 159 8.61 19.42 17.14
N GLU A 160 9.30 20.14 18.01
CA GLU A 160 10.76 20.03 18.12
C GLU A 160 11.18 18.58 18.45
N GLY A 161 12.18 18.08 17.72
CA GLY A 161 12.70 16.71 17.86
C GLY A 161 11.94 15.62 17.09
N LYS A 162 10.68 15.84 16.72
CA LYS A 162 9.89 14.83 15.98
C LYS A 162 10.25 14.82 14.48
N LYS A 163 10.26 13.62 13.90
CA LYS A 163 10.52 13.37 12.47
C LYS A 163 9.21 12.92 11.78
N PRO A 164 8.78 13.58 10.69
CA PRO A 164 7.55 13.23 9.99
C PRO A 164 7.67 11.88 9.27
N LEU A 165 6.62 11.09 9.41
CA LEU A 165 6.48 9.74 8.87
C LEU A 165 5.10 9.61 8.23
N ILE A 166 5.06 9.11 7.00
CA ILE A 166 3.83 8.64 6.35
C ILE A 166 3.88 7.12 6.35
N LEU A 167 2.82 6.47 6.83
CA LEU A 167 2.61 5.04 6.67
C LEU A 167 1.53 4.82 5.62
N SER A 168 1.75 3.88 4.71
CA SER A 168 0.69 3.47 3.80
C SER A 168 0.62 1.97 3.56
N VAL A 169 -0.57 1.48 3.23
CA VAL A 169 -0.80 0.06 2.96
C VAL A 169 -1.34 -0.08 1.54
N ASP A 170 -0.66 -0.87 0.73
CA ASP A 170 -1.09 -1.26 -0.61
C ASP A 170 -2.00 -2.50 -0.49
N ASP A 171 -2.99 -2.61 -1.37
CA ASP A 171 -3.77 -3.83 -1.58
C ASP A 171 -4.55 -4.37 -0.35
N ILE A 172 -5.09 -3.48 0.50
CA ILE A 172 -6.01 -3.84 1.60
C ILE A 172 -7.42 -4.28 1.11
N ASN A 173 -7.49 -4.73 -0.14
CA ASN A 173 -8.65 -5.33 -0.76
C ASN A 173 -8.86 -6.77 -0.29
N TYR A 174 -7.81 -7.39 0.27
CA TYR A 174 -7.73 -8.81 0.65
C TYR A 174 -8.10 -9.70 -0.53
N TYR A 175 -7.17 -9.78 -1.48
CA TYR A 175 -7.36 -10.56 -2.70
C TYR A 175 -7.60 -12.04 -2.39
N ASP A 176 -8.29 -12.75 -3.27
CA ASP A 176 -8.67 -14.15 -3.07
C ASP A 176 -7.46 -15.05 -2.78
N TYR A 177 -6.30 -14.78 -3.38
CA TYR A 177 -5.07 -15.52 -3.08
C TYR A 177 -4.50 -15.22 -1.69
N MET A 178 -4.80 -14.06 -1.11
CA MET A 178 -4.40 -13.72 0.27
C MET A 178 -5.29 -14.46 1.27
N LEU A 179 -6.58 -14.65 0.92
CA LEU A 179 -7.53 -15.37 1.75
C LEU A 179 -7.08 -16.83 1.94
N GLY A 180 -6.96 -17.25 3.20
CA GLY A 180 -6.49 -18.59 3.57
C GLY A 180 -4.97 -18.69 3.75
N ASN A 181 -4.20 -17.75 3.21
CA ASN A 181 -2.73 -17.69 3.35
C ASN A 181 -2.28 -16.71 4.44
N GLY A 182 -3.10 -16.57 5.48
CA GLY A 182 -2.71 -15.94 6.73
C GLY A 182 -2.98 -14.45 6.87
N THR A 183 -3.58 -13.79 5.87
CA THR A 183 -4.14 -12.44 6.06
C THR A 183 -5.52 -12.48 6.71
N VAL A 184 -6.01 -11.34 7.18
CA VAL A 184 -7.44 -11.15 7.47
C VAL A 184 -8.26 -11.10 6.17
N SER A 185 -9.58 -11.07 6.28
CA SER A 185 -10.51 -11.12 5.13
C SER A 185 -11.18 -9.79 4.81
N LYS A 186 -11.51 -8.97 5.82
CA LYS A 186 -12.10 -7.65 5.63
C LYS A 186 -11.95 -6.77 6.86
N LEU A 187 -12.09 -5.46 6.67
CA LEU A 187 -12.32 -4.50 7.74
C LEU A 187 -13.83 -4.37 8.01
N ILE A 188 -14.22 -4.17 9.26
CA ILE A 188 -15.60 -3.94 9.67
C ILE A 188 -15.68 -2.79 10.68
N VAL A 189 -16.88 -2.27 10.92
CA VAL A 189 -17.17 -1.37 12.03
C VAL A 189 -18.04 -2.11 13.05
N ASP A 190 -17.60 -2.16 14.31
CA ASP A 190 -18.34 -2.80 15.39
C ASP A 190 -19.51 -1.92 15.89
N ALA A 191 -20.36 -2.47 16.76
CA ALA A 191 -21.49 -1.75 17.35
C ALA A 191 -21.12 -0.48 18.16
N LYS A 192 -19.84 -0.29 18.49
CA LYS A 192 -19.32 0.89 19.19
C LYS A 192 -18.67 1.89 18.24
N GLY A 193 -18.73 1.66 16.93
CA GLY A 193 -18.10 2.50 15.92
C GLY A 193 -16.60 2.27 15.76
N ARG A 194 -16.01 1.25 16.40
CA ARG A 194 -14.58 0.96 16.28
C ARG A 194 -14.33 0.10 15.05
N ILE A 195 -13.23 0.37 14.37
CA ILE A 195 -12.80 -0.42 13.21
C ILE A 195 -12.12 -1.69 13.72
N ALA A 196 -12.51 -2.83 13.16
CA ALA A 196 -11.99 -4.15 13.49
C ALA A 196 -11.74 -4.93 12.20
N THR A 197 -11.19 -6.13 12.33
CA THR A 197 -11.04 -7.07 11.21
C THR A 197 -11.95 -8.27 11.38
N VAL A 198 -12.23 -8.94 10.26
CA VAL A 198 -12.75 -10.31 10.26
C VAL A 198 -11.71 -11.21 9.61
N SER A 199 -11.39 -12.32 10.27
CA SER A 199 -10.63 -13.44 9.74
C SER A 199 -11.52 -14.66 9.59
N LYS A 200 -11.18 -15.55 8.65
CA LYS A 200 -11.87 -16.82 8.46
C LYS A 200 -10.96 -18.00 8.76
N ASP A 201 -11.44 -18.92 9.59
CA ASP A 201 -10.78 -20.21 9.84
C ASP A 201 -11.04 -21.19 8.70
N ARG A 202 -10.27 -22.29 8.68
CA ARG A 202 -10.38 -23.35 7.65
C ARG A 202 -11.76 -24.02 7.64
N ASP A 203 -12.44 -24.06 8.77
CA ASP A 203 -13.81 -24.58 8.90
C ASP A 203 -14.90 -23.56 8.53
N GLY A 204 -14.50 -22.34 8.17
CA GLY A 204 -15.37 -21.25 7.78
C GLY A 204 -15.80 -20.34 8.93
N THR A 205 -15.37 -20.60 10.18
CA THR A 205 -15.68 -19.76 11.33
C THR A 205 -15.06 -18.37 11.20
N GLU A 206 -15.86 -17.32 11.41
CA GLU A 206 -15.37 -15.95 11.42
C GLU A 206 -14.87 -15.53 12.81
N ARG A 207 -13.76 -14.79 12.85
CA ARG A 207 -13.18 -14.20 14.07
C ARG A 207 -13.01 -12.71 13.90
N VAL A 208 -13.47 -11.95 14.89
CA VAL A 208 -13.23 -10.51 14.95
C VAL A 208 -11.91 -10.23 15.67
N GLY A 209 -11.07 -9.37 15.08
CA GLY A 209 -9.76 -8.99 15.62
C GLY A 209 -9.57 -7.47 15.72
N TYR A 210 -8.79 -7.02 16.69
CA TYR A 210 -8.48 -5.60 16.95
C TYR A 210 -6.97 -5.32 17.03
N ASP A 211 -6.14 -6.32 16.76
CA ASP A 211 -4.69 -6.28 16.98
C ASP A 211 -3.92 -7.06 15.90
N ASN A 212 -4.58 -7.43 14.80
CA ASN A 212 -4.06 -8.36 13.79
C ASN A 212 -3.98 -7.75 12.37
N GLU A 213 -4.12 -6.44 12.23
CA GLU A 213 -3.97 -5.71 10.97
C GLU A 213 -3.61 -4.23 11.22
N PHE A 214 -2.99 -3.56 10.25
CA PHE A 214 -2.51 -2.16 10.35
C PHE A 214 -3.53 -1.22 10.96
N VAL A 215 -4.79 -1.27 10.49
CA VAL A 215 -5.81 -0.29 10.87
C VAL A 215 -6.08 -0.29 12.36
N PRO A 216 -6.58 -1.39 12.96
CA PRO A 216 -6.88 -1.39 14.39
C PRO A 216 -5.62 -1.31 15.27
N ILE A 217 -4.45 -1.77 14.78
CA ILE A 217 -3.17 -1.62 15.49
C ILE A 217 -2.77 -0.15 15.58
N ILE A 218 -2.73 0.59 14.46
CA ILE A 218 -2.35 2.01 14.44
C ILE A 218 -3.40 2.85 15.18
N ASP A 219 -4.68 2.52 15.06
CA ASP A 219 -5.74 3.21 15.80
C ASP A 219 -5.51 3.12 17.31
N THR A 220 -5.18 1.92 17.80
CA THR A 220 -4.85 1.67 19.20
C THR A 220 -3.56 2.36 19.62
N PHE A 221 -2.49 2.21 18.83
CA PHE A 221 -1.19 2.79 19.14
C PHE A 221 -1.26 4.32 19.25
N VAL A 222 -1.95 5.00 18.33
CA VAL A 222 -2.11 6.47 18.39
C VAL A 222 -2.99 6.91 19.56
N ARG A 223 -3.98 6.09 19.96
CA ARG A 223 -4.81 6.39 21.15
C ARG A 223 -3.98 6.33 22.43
N GLU A 224 -3.06 5.38 22.51
CA GLU A 224 -2.14 5.19 23.65
C GLU A 224 -0.96 6.17 23.61
N HIS A 225 -0.54 6.59 22.41
CA HIS A 225 0.58 7.48 22.14
C HIS A 225 0.14 8.68 21.28
N PRO A 226 -0.64 9.64 21.83
CA PRO A 226 -1.15 10.77 21.06
C PRO A 226 -0.03 11.66 20.48
N ASP A 227 1.16 11.66 21.08
CA ASP A 227 2.33 12.39 20.58
C ASP A 227 3.02 11.71 19.37
N PHE A 228 2.58 10.52 18.98
CA PHE A 228 2.99 9.84 17.75
C PHE A 228 2.22 10.33 16.52
N SER A 229 1.16 11.13 16.67
CA SER A 229 0.28 11.51 15.55
C SER A 229 0.04 13.02 15.47
N LEU A 230 0.42 13.63 14.35
CA LEU A 230 0.19 15.05 14.11
C LEU A 230 -1.26 15.25 13.67
N ASN A 231 -2.04 16.01 14.46
CA ASN A 231 -3.44 16.31 14.19
C ASN A 231 -4.33 15.07 13.99
N GLY A 232 -4.01 13.96 14.67
CA GLY A 232 -4.76 12.71 14.55
C GLY A 232 -4.51 11.92 13.26
N ALA A 233 -3.49 12.28 12.47
CA ALA A 233 -3.09 11.51 11.30
C ALA A 233 -2.81 10.03 11.64
N LYS A 234 -3.40 9.13 10.84
CA LYS A 234 -3.12 7.68 10.88
C LYS A 234 -2.24 7.31 9.68
N GLY A 235 -2.62 6.27 8.95
CA GLY A 235 -2.00 5.91 7.67
C GLY A 235 -2.84 6.30 6.45
N MET A 236 -2.31 5.95 5.28
CA MET A 236 -2.98 6.05 4.00
C MET A 236 -3.25 4.65 3.42
N LEU A 237 -4.49 4.39 3.00
CA LEU A 237 -4.86 3.13 2.35
C LEU A 237 -4.89 3.33 0.83
N ASN A 238 -4.06 2.57 0.13
CA ASN A 238 -3.88 2.69 -1.31
C ASN A 238 -4.71 1.60 -1.99
N VAL A 239 -5.91 1.97 -2.42
CA VAL A 239 -6.93 1.01 -2.85
C VAL A 239 -6.95 0.87 -4.36
N THR A 240 -7.03 -0.38 -4.82
CA THR A 240 -7.34 -0.69 -6.21
C THR A 240 -8.86 -0.90 -6.39
N GLY A 241 -9.32 -1.06 -7.62
CA GLY A 241 -10.68 -1.55 -7.90
C GLY A 241 -10.74 -3.05 -8.18
N TYR A 242 -9.58 -3.70 -8.26
CA TYR A 242 -9.46 -5.13 -8.49
C TYR A 242 -9.92 -5.87 -7.23
N GLU A 243 -10.84 -6.82 -7.39
CA GLU A 243 -11.42 -7.59 -6.26
C GLU A 243 -12.01 -6.72 -5.13
N GLY A 244 -12.45 -5.49 -5.45
CA GLY A 244 -13.24 -4.65 -4.56
C GLY A 244 -12.40 -3.71 -3.69
N ILE A 245 -12.84 -3.38 -2.48
CA ILE A 245 -12.07 -2.56 -1.51
C ILE A 245 -12.30 -3.06 -0.09
N LEU A 246 -11.31 -2.93 0.80
CA LEU A 246 -11.44 -3.20 2.25
C LEU A 246 -11.96 -4.61 2.61
N GLY A 247 -11.93 -5.56 1.67
CA GLY A 247 -12.50 -6.91 1.79
C GLY A 247 -13.95 -7.06 1.32
N TYR A 248 -14.52 -6.02 0.72
CA TYR A 248 -15.84 -6.01 0.12
C TYR A 248 -15.72 -6.08 -1.40
N ARG A 249 -16.40 -7.04 -2.05
CA ARG A 249 -16.32 -7.30 -3.50
C ARG A 249 -17.12 -6.29 -4.34
N THR A 250 -16.81 -5.00 -4.18
CA THR A 250 -17.45 -3.87 -4.84
C THR A 250 -17.18 -3.81 -6.36
N ASN A 251 -16.31 -4.68 -6.87
CA ASN A 251 -16.09 -4.86 -8.30
C ASN A 251 -17.18 -5.72 -8.98
N LEU A 252 -17.99 -6.44 -8.21
CA LEU A 252 -19.06 -7.32 -8.72
C LEU A 252 -20.37 -6.53 -8.89
N LEU A 253 -20.41 -5.60 -9.84
CA LEU A 253 -21.52 -4.65 -10.06
C LEU A 253 -22.89 -5.29 -10.37
N GLN A 254 -22.93 -6.59 -10.66
CA GLN A 254 -24.14 -7.34 -11.03
C GLN A 254 -24.53 -8.38 -9.96
N ALA A 255 -23.80 -8.43 -8.84
CA ALA A 255 -24.14 -9.32 -7.74
C ALA A 255 -25.48 -8.87 -7.10
N GLU A 256 -26.29 -9.83 -6.65
CA GLU A 256 -27.58 -9.56 -6.02
C GLU A 256 -27.43 -8.71 -4.74
N ASP A 257 -26.35 -8.95 -4.00
CA ASP A 257 -25.97 -8.25 -2.76
C ASP A 257 -25.05 -7.03 -2.99
N TYR A 258 -24.92 -6.55 -4.23
CA TYR A 258 -24.00 -5.47 -4.57
C TYR A 258 -24.27 -4.18 -3.76
N GLU A 259 -25.53 -3.75 -3.63
CA GLU A 259 -25.87 -2.53 -2.90
C GLU A 259 -25.59 -2.64 -1.39
N GLU A 260 -25.75 -3.84 -0.82
CA GLU A 260 -25.39 -4.10 0.57
C GLU A 260 -23.86 -4.05 0.74
N THR A 261 -23.12 -4.78 -0.11
CA THR A 261 -21.66 -4.78 -0.12
C THR A 261 -21.10 -3.36 -0.29
N ARG A 262 -21.66 -2.59 -1.22
CA ARG A 262 -21.32 -1.18 -1.46
C ARG A 262 -21.56 -0.31 -0.22
N SER A 263 -22.72 -0.46 0.41
CA SER A 263 -23.09 0.33 1.60
C SER A 263 -22.20 0.01 2.81
N GLN A 264 -21.84 -1.26 2.99
CA GLN A 264 -20.91 -1.68 4.06
C GLN A 264 -19.49 -1.16 3.81
N ALA A 265 -19.00 -1.20 2.56
CA ALA A 265 -17.69 -0.66 2.21
C ALA A 265 -17.61 0.86 2.45
N ILE A 266 -18.65 1.62 2.05
CA ILE A 266 -18.74 3.06 2.30
C ILE A 266 -18.68 3.36 3.80
N ARG A 267 -19.45 2.62 4.61
CA ARG A 267 -19.45 2.79 6.06
C ARG A 267 -18.05 2.63 6.66
N VAL A 268 -17.33 1.57 6.28
CA VAL A 268 -15.97 1.35 6.78
C VAL A 268 -15.04 2.48 6.31
N ALA A 269 -15.15 2.93 5.06
CA ALA A 269 -14.38 4.04 4.54
C ALA A 269 -14.67 5.38 5.26
N GLU A 270 -15.93 5.63 5.63
CA GLU A 270 -16.33 6.80 6.42
C GLU A 270 -15.77 6.74 7.85
N ALA A 271 -15.85 5.58 8.52
CA ALA A 271 -15.26 5.39 9.83
C ALA A 271 -13.73 5.60 9.80
N LEU A 272 -13.05 5.04 8.80
CA LEU A 272 -11.61 5.25 8.57
C LEU A 272 -11.27 6.73 8.46
N LYS A 273 -11.99 7.49 7.63
CA LYS A 273 -11.77 8.94 7.48
C LYS A 273 -12.02 9.70 8.78
N ALA A 274 -13.05 9.33 9.54
CA ALA A 274 -13.37 9.95 10.83
C ALA A 274 -12.26 9.75 11.87
N GLU A 275 -11.56 8.61 11.82
CA GLU A 275 -10.42 8.29 12.70
C GLU A 275 -9.08 8.89 12.22
N GLY A 276 -9.05 9.57 11.06
CA GLY A 276 -7.84 10.23 10.55
C GLY A 276 -7.06 9.44 9.49
N TRP A 277 -7.64 8.38 8.93
CA TRP A 277 -7.09 7.70 7.75
C TRP A 277 -7.36 8.48 6.46
N SER A 278 -6.46 8.33 5.50
CA SER A 278 -6.62 8.88 4.16
C SER A 278 -6.61 7.77 3.11
N PHE A 279 -7.08 8.07 1.91
CA PHE A 279 -7.12 7.14 0.78
C PHE A 279 -6.32 7.69 -0.39
N ALA A 280 -5.69 6.78 -1.14
CA ALA A 280 -5.08 7.07 -2.44
C ALA A 280 -5.57 6.09 -3.50
N SER A 281 -5.50 6.51 -4.76
CA SER A 281 -5.70 5.61 -5.88
C SER A 281 -4.45 4.75 -6.08
N HIS A 282 -4.65 3.45 -6.21
CA HIS A 282 -3.62 2.50 -6.65
C HIS A 282 -3.94 1.92 -8.04
N GLY A 283 -4.65 2.72 -8.87
CA GLY A 283 -5.21 2.27 -10.15
C GLY A 283 -6.40 1.33 -9.97
N TRP A 284 -7.21 1.11 -11.01
CA TRP A 284 -8.32 0.14 -10.90
C TRP A 284 -7.77 -1.29 -10.95
N GLY A 285 -6.98 -1.62 -11.97
CA GLY A 285 -6.51 -2.97 -12.26
C GLY A 285 -5.11 -3.29 -11.79
N HIS A 286 -4.52 -2.47 -10.91
CA HIS A 286 -3.15 -2.64 -10.40
C HIS A 286 -2.12 -2.82 -11.55
N LEU A 287 -2.10 -1.87 -12.49
CA LEU A 287 -1.31 -1.96 -13.73
C LEU A 287 0.00 -1.15 -13.65
N ASP A 288 1.09 -1.69 -14.22
CA ASP A 288 2.36 -0.94 -14.37
C ASP A 288 2.18 0.17 -15.42
N ALA A 289 2.09 1.42 -14.94
CA ALA A 289 1.87 2.60 -15.77
C ALA A 289 2.96 2.79 -16.83
N ARG A 290 4.20 2.34 -16.59
CA ARG A 290 5.29 2.42 -17.59
C ARG A 290 5.06 1.43 -18.73
N LYS A 291 4.58 0.22 -18.43
CA LYS A 291 4.43 -0.87 -19.40
C LYS A 291 3.18 -0.76 -20.27
N ILE A 292 2.06 -0.26 -19.73
CA ILE A 292 0.78 -0.21 -20.47
C ILE A 292 0.74 0.96 -21.48
N SER A 293 -0.23 0.98 -22.39
CA SER A 293 -0.44 2.15 -23.28
C SER A 293 -1.06 3.34 -22.53
N LEU A 294 -0.94 4.54 -23.09
CA LEU A 294 -1.64 5.73 -22.56
C LEU A 294 -3.16 5.52 -22.49
N GLU A 295 -3.74 4.97 -23.56
CA GLU A 295 -5.18 4.68 -23.61
C GLU A 295 -5.59 3.73 -22.49
N ARG A 296 -4.80 2.67 -22.24
CA ARG A 296 -5.09 1.72 -21.17
C ARG A 296 -4.99 2.38 -19.79
N LEU A 297 -4.02 3.26 -19.57
CA LEU A 297 -3.91 4.02 -18.32
C LEU A 297 -5.14 4.92 -18.10
N ILE A 298 -5.57 5.65 -19.13
CA ILE A 298 -6.75 6.52 -19.06
C ILE A 298 -8.01 5.70 -18.76
N GLN A 299 -8.21 4.56 -19.44
CA GLN A 299 -9.34 3.66 -19.19
C GLN A 299 -9.35 3.14 -17.75
N ASP A 300 -8.19 2.67 -17.26
CA ASP A 300 -8.03 2.18 -15.89
C ASP A 300 -8.33 3.28 -14.85
N THR A 301 -7.77 4.46 -15.08
CA THR A 301 -7.94 5.63 -14.21
C THR A 301 -9.41 6.09 -14.15
N ASN A 302 -10.06 6.20 -15.31
CA ASN A 302 -11.48 6.56 -15.39
C ASN A 302 -12.38 5.52 -14.71
N ARG A 303 -12.00 4.24 -14.79
CA ARG A 303 -12.73 3.18 -14.10
C ARG A 303 -12.57 3.29 -12.59
N TRP A 304 -11.37 3.58 -12.08
CA TRP A 304 -11.16 3.84 -10.66
C TRP A 304 -12.00 5.03 -10.17
N LYS A 305 -12.00 6.14 -10.93
CA LYS A 305 -12.83 7.33 -10.64
C LYS A 305 -14.32 7.03 -10.62
N LYS A 306 -14.79 6.10 -11.46
CA LYS A 306 -16.21 5.72 -11.54
C LYS A 306 -16.62 4.74 -10.44
N GLU A 307 -15.79 3.74 -10.14
CA GLU A 307 -16.18 2.59 -9.32
C GLU A 307 -15.64 2.66 -7.88
N VAL A 308 -14.48 3.28 -7.66
CA VAL A 308 -13.80 3.29 -6.34
C VAL A 308 -13.91 4.64 -5.65
N GLU A 309 -13.65 5.75 -6.37
CA GLU A 309 -13.69 7.10 -5.77
C GLU A 309 -15.02 7.41 -5.04
N PRO A 310 -16.21 7.05 -5.56
CA PRO A 310 -17.46 7.30 -4.85
C PRO A 310 -17.60 6.51 -3.54
N LEU A 311 -16.79 5.48 -3.31
CA LEU A 311 -16.82 4.65 -2.11
C LEU A 311 -15.91 5.20 -1.02
N VAL A 312 -14.70 5.65 -1.39
CA VAL A 312 -13.68 6.12 -0.44
C VAL A 312 -13.64 7.63 -0.29
N GLY A 313 -14.17 8.36 -1.29
CA GLY A 313 -14.10 9.81 -1.41
C GLY A 313 -12.97 10.27 -2.33
N ALA A 314 -13.03 11.54 -2.73
CA ALA A 314 -12.05 12.13 -3.63
C ALA A 314 -10.64 12.16 -3.02
N THR A 315 -9.64 11.89 -3.86
CA THR A 315 -8.22 11.99 -3.50
C THR A 315 -7.41 12.54 -4.67
N SER A 316 -6.40 13.34 -4.35
CA SER A 316 -5.40 13.82 -5.30
C SER A 316 -4.13 12.95 -5.33
N VAL A 317 -4.10 11.86 -4.54
CA VAL A 317 -2.94 10.99 -4.42
C VAL A 317 -3.08 9.78 -5.35
N TYR A 318 -2.08 9.59 -6.21
CA TYR A 318 -1.91 8.40 -7.04
C TYR A 318 -0.64 7.67 -6.63
N VAL A 319 -0.78 6.40 -6.29
CA VAL A 319 0.32 5.51 -5.96
C VAL A 319 0.55 4.58 -7.14
N PHE A 320 1.75 4.59 -7.70
CA PHE A 320 2.07 3.74 -8.84
C PHE A 320 2.19 2.25 -8.45
N PRO A 321 1.41 1.34 -9.07
CA PRO A 321 1.60 -0.10 -8.92
C PRO A 321 3.03 -0.54 -9.26
N TYR A 322 3.52 -1.57 -8.56
CA TYR A 322 4.88 -2.13 -8.71
C TYR A 322 6.01 -1.11 -8.48
N GLY A 323 5.71 0.04 -7.87
CA GLY A 323 6.66 1.15 -7.69
C GLY A 323 7.12 1.81 -8.99
N SER A 324 6.38 1.61 -10.08
CA SER A 324 6.75 2.04 -11.42
C SER A 324 6.32 3.49 -11.73
N SER A 325 7.25 4.45 -11.79
CA SER A 325 6.89 5.84 -12.10
C SER A 325 6.89 6.16 -13.61
N VAL A 326 5.93 6.96 -14.07
CA VAL A 326 6.09 7.79 -15.28
C VAL A 326 6.62 9.17 -14.88
N LEU A 327 7.48 9.77 -15.70
CA LEU A 327 8.17 11.02 -15.34
C LEU A 327 7.42 12.27 -15.84
N PRO A 328 7.62 13.43 -15.22
CA PRO A 328 7.14 14.70 -15.75
C PRO A 328 7.53 14.90 -17.21
N GLY A 329 6.58 15.33 -18.03
CA GLY A 329 6.74 15.46 -19.49
C GLY A 329 6.23 14.26 -20.29
N ASP A 330 5.98 13.11 -19.66
CA ASP A 330 5.28 11.98 -20.29
C ASP A 330 3.78 12.28 -20.42
N ARG A 331 3.16 11.88 -21.54
CA ARG A 331 1.70 12.01 -21.76
C ARG A 331 0.89 11.24 -20.72
N LYS A 332 1.42 10.13 -20.21
CA LYS A 332 0.79 9.34 -19.13
C LYS A 332 0.82 10.08 -17.80
N PHE A 333 1.92 10.79 -17.52
CA PHE A 333 2.02 11.64 -16.34
C PHE A 333 1.00 12.76 -16.41
N GLN A 334 0.91 13.45 -17.55
CA GLN A 334 -0.09 14.49 -17.77
C GLN A 334 -1.52 13.96 -17.64
N ALA A 335 -1.81 12.77 -18.17
CA ALA A 335 -3.14 12.17 -18.04
C ALA A 335 -3.56 11.89 -16.58
N LEU A 336 -2.61 11.58 -15.70
CA LEU A 336 -2.89 11.44 -14.26
C LEU A 336 -3.16 12.80 -13.61
N LEU A 337 -2.40 13.85 -13.97
CA LEU A 337 -2.66 15.22 -13.51
C LEU A 337 -4.05 15.70 -13.97
N ASP A 338 -4.39 15.49 -15.24
CA ASP A 338 -5.67 15.87 -15.83
C ASP A 338 -6.86 15.14 -15.17
N ALA A 339 -6.61 13.96 -14.60
CA ALA A 339 -7.58 13.20 -13.79
C ALA A 339 -7.67 13.69 -12.33
N GLY A 340 -6.93 14.74 -11.96
CA GLY A 340 -6.93 15.36 -10.63
C GLY A 340 -5.92 14.75 -9.64
N PHE A 341 -4.99 13.91 -10.10
CA PHE A 341 -3.94 13.37 -9.24
C PHE A 341 -2.70 14.24 -9.26
N HIS A 342 -2.53 15.06 -8.22
CA HIS A 342 -1.43 16.01 -8.07
C HIS A 342 -0.34 15.54 -7.11
N VAL A 343 -0.54 14.43 -6.40
CA VAL A 343 0.49 13.80 -5.56
C VAL A 343 0.77 12.42 -6.12
N LEU A 344 1.97 12.19 -6.65
CA LEU A 344 2.33 10.94 -7.30
C LEU A 344 3.44 10.24 -6.54
N CYS A 345 3.15 9.02 -6.10
CA CYS A 345 4.03 8.24 -5.23
C CYS A 345 4.63 7.04 -5.97
N SER A 346 5.96 6.96 -6.02
CA SER A 346 6.74 5.82 -6.55
C SER A 346 7.47 5.06 -5.44
N VAL A 347 8.31 4.09 -5.81
CA VAL A 347 9.14 3.37 -4.85
C VAL A 347 10.60 3.73 -5.05
N GLY A 348 11.24 4.13 -3.96
CA GLY A 348 12.64 4.53 -3.93
C GLY A 348 13.36 3.99 -2.70
N PRO A 349 14.69 3.84 -2.76
CA PRO A 349 15.48 3.32 -1.65
C PRO A 349 15.66 4.34 -0.53
N ASP A 350 15.54 5.63 -0.83
CA ASP A 350 15.82 6.75 0.06
C ASP A 350 14.67 7.77 0.01
N PRO A 351 14.49 8.60 1.06
CA PRO A 351 13.46 9.63 1.06
C PRO A 351 13.68 10.59 -0.10
N TYR A 352 12.71 10.65 -1.01
CA TYR A 352 12.68 11.60 -2.11
C TYR A 352 11.36 12.34 -2.06
N LEU A 353 11.44 13.67 -2.11
CA LEU A 353 10.27 14.53 -2.19
C LEU A 353 10.61 15.73 -3.07
N ARG A 354 9.81 15.95 -4.11
CA ARG A 354 9.91 17.11 -4.99
C ARG A 354 8.55 17.76 -5.12
N ARG A 355 8.48 19.07 -4.93
CA ARG A 355 7.27 19.88 -5.13
C ARG A 355 7.44 20.83 -6.31
N THR A 356 6.38 20.99 -7.09
CA THR A 356 6.16 22.07 -8.05
C THR A 356 4.81 22.71 -7.74
N PRO A 357 4.44 23.84 -8.38
CA PRO A 357 3.10 24.43 -8.25
C PRO A 357 1.95 23.58 -8.83
N GLU A 358 2.26 22.47 -9.50
CA GLU A 358 1.26 21.62 -10.17
C GLU A 358 1.20 20.20 -9.59
N TYR A 359 2.29 19.72 -8.99
CA TYR A 359 2.36 18.38 -8.43
C TYR A 359 3.45 18.20 -7.36
N MET A 360 3.27 17.17 -6.54
CA MET A 360 4.27 16.61 -5.65
C MET A 360 4.65 15.20 -6.11
N LEU A 361 5.95 14.92 -6.22
CA LEU A 361 6.50 13.58 -6.36
C LEU A 361 7.07 13.13 -5.02
N MET A 362 6.80 11.88 -4.65
CA MET A 362 7.36 11.28 -3.44
C MET A 362 7.75 9.83 -3.67
N ASP A 363 8.90 9.41 -3.15
CA ASP A 363 9.21 7.98 -3.07
C ASP A 363 8.77 7.40 -1.74
N ARG A 364 8.31 6.15 -1.80
CA ARG A 364 7.97 5.32 -0.67
C ARG A 364 8.96 4.17 -0.56
N ARG A 365 9.38 3.86 0.65
CA ARG A 365 10.25 2.72 0.94
C ARG A 365 9.40 1.52 1.32
N HIS A 366 9.59 0.39 0.63
CA HIS A 366 8.92 -0.86 0.96
C HIS A 366 9.48 -1.41 2.27
N ILE A 367 8.60 -1.89 3.13
CA ILE A 367 8.94 -2.65 4.32
C ILE A 367 8.25 -4.01 4.21
N ASP A 368 9.03 -4.97 3.74
CA ASP A 368 8.63 -6.35 3.47
C ASP A 368 9.79 -7.31 3.82
N GLY A 369 9.63 -8.61 3.60
CA GLY A 369 10.72 -9.55 3.92
C GLY A 369 11.98 -9.35 3.09
N VAL A 370 11.87 -8.89 1.83
CA VAL A 370 13.05 -8.52 1.02
C VAL A 370 13.83 -7.39 1.68
N ALA A 371 13.14 -6.33 2.16
CA ALA A 371 13.77 -5.24 2.88
C ALA A 371 14.37 -5.70 4.23
N LEU A 372 13.60 -6.46 5.01
CA LEU A 372 14.04 -6.94 6.32
C LEU A 372 15.31 -7.80 6.23
N ARG A 373 15.40 -8.69 5.22
CA ARG A 373 16.55 -9.58 5.02
C ARG A 373 17.73 -8.90 4.31
N GLY A 374 17.44 -8.06 3.31
CA GLY A 374 18.44 -7.54 2.38
C GLY A 374 18.92 -6.12 2.66
N GLN A 375 18.18 -5.33 3.45
CA GLN A 375 18.39 -3.88 3.52
C GLN A 375 18.62 -3.34 4.95
N ALA A 376 19.10 -4.18 5.87
CA ALA A 376 19.34 -3.80 7.27
C ALA A 376 20.14 -2.48 7.43
N LYS A 377 21.16 -2.24 6.59
CA LYS A 377 21.93 -0.97 6.64
C LYS A 377 21.09 0.26 6.29
N ARG A 378 20.14 0.14 5.36
CA ARG A 378 19.25 1.24 4.96
C ARG A 378 18.14 1.47 5.98
N LEU A 379 17.71 0.40 6.65
CA LEU A 379 16.66 0.46 7.67
C LEU A 379 17.18 0.93 9.04
N ALA A 380 18.50 0.89 9.29
CA ALA A 380 19.09 1.17 10.60
C ALA A 380 18.74 2.54 11.21
N GLY A 381 18.39 3.55 10.41
CA GLY A 381 17.91 4.85 10.89
C GLY A 381 16.44 4.85 11.32
N LEU A 382 15.68 3.82 10.92
CA LEU A 382 14.26 3.61 11.22
C LEU A 382 14.09 2.60 12.37
N PHE A 383 14.70 1.42 12.23
CA PHE A 383 14.64 0.31 13.18
C PHE A 383 15.75 -0.73 12.88
N ASP A 384 16.07 -1.58 13.85
CA ASP A 384 16.98 -2.71 13.62
C ASP A 384 16.23 -3.88 12.96
N ALA A 385 16.44 -4.06 11.66
CA ALA A 385 15.82 -5.13 10.88
C ALA A 385 16.06 -6.53 11.47
N LYS A 386 17.22 -6.79 12.07
CA LYS A 386 17.50 -8.11 12.67
C LYS A 386 16.75 -8.34 13.96
N ALA A 387 16.48 -7.28 14.72
CA ALA A 387 15.79 -7.38 16.00
C ALA A 387 14.28 -7.58 15.81
N VAL A 388 13.71 -7.10 14.70
CA VAL A 388 12.26 -7.19 14.45
C VAL A 388 11.82 -8.46 13.73
N ILE A 389 12.70 -9.11 12.94
CA ILE A 389 12.36 -10.31 12.16
C ILE A 389 11.73 -11.40 13.05
N ASP A 390 10.57 -11.88 12.64
CA ASP A 390 9.88 -12.95 13.33
C ASP A 390 10.58 -14.30 13.06
N PRO A 391 10.99 -15.05 14.09
CA PRO A 391 11.63 -16.35 13.92
C PRO A 391 10.77 -17.41 13.21
N ILE A 392 9.46 -17.18 13.04
CA ILE A 392 8.58 -18.07 12.25
C ILE A 392 8.90 -18.01 10.76
N ARG A 393 9.51 -16.93 10.27
CA ARG A 393 9.86 -16.81 8.86
C ARG A 393 10.76 -17.96 8.40
N PRO A 394 10.62 -18.43 7.15
CA PRO A 394 11.51 -19.43 6.59
C PRO A 394 12.98 -19.01 6.68
N LYS A 395 13.88 -19.97 6.90
CA LYS A 395 15.32 -19.70 6.81
C LYS A 395 15.70 -19.60 5.34
N LEU A 396 16.47 -18.57 4.98
CA LEU A 396 17.06 -18.50 3.64
C LEU A 396 17.98 -19.72 3.45
N PRO A 397 17.94 -20.39 2.28
CA PRO A 397 18.78 -21.53 1.97
C PRO A 397 20.28 -21.19 1.95
#